data_AF-A0A0D7WXA7-F1
#
_entry.id   AF-A0A0D7WXA7-F1
#
_cell.length_a   1.000
_cell.length_b   1.000
_cell.length_c   1.000
_cell.angle_alpha   90.00
_cell.angle_beta   90.00
_cell.angle_gamma   90.00
#
_symmetry.space_group_name_H-M   'P 1'
#
loop_
_entity.id
_entity.type
_entity.pdbx_description
1 polymer ?
#
loop_
_entity_poly.entity_id
_entity_poly.type
_entity_poly.pdbx_seq_one_letter_code
_entity_poly.pdbx_strand_id
1 'polypeptide(L)'
;MAHKLLKLYKNDLSLFHTLIKKMKWTNFYKSIFTLILSIALIIILKNQIQSSWGNISFVILILWYVVFFRESKRERDRIIQIDNGGKSYYQVRIDGLKKFLRNEGIDTDPQKIDLLIKMVEKHSEEEKVPFFIGRGIILTIIIPIITATYTNILNKYIDRLETVILIFIVLIAIILILFYYVSIFKFFYDEFINGDYQRYKTIANDLRELYFKEV
;
A
#
# COMPACT_ATOMS: atom_id res chain seq x y z
N MET A 1 11.15 -18.84 -18.94
CA MET A 1 11.89 -17.59 -18.63
C MET A 1 11.04 -16.58 -17.85
N ALA A 2 9.82 -16.26 -18.31
CA ALA A 2 8.91 -15.33 -17.62
C ALA A 2 8.67 -15.65 -16.12
N HIS A 3 8.44 -16.91 -15.74
CA HIS A 3 8.31 -17.28 -14.32
C HIS A 3 9.60 -17.10 -13.50
N LYS A 4 10.79 -17.28 -14.10
CA LYS A 4 12.06 -17.01 -13.41
C LYS A 4 12.20 -15.50 -13.11
N LEU A 5 11.83 -14.65 -14.08
CA LEU A 5 11.77 -13.20 -13.88
C LEU A 5 10.78 -12.81 -12.81
N LEU A 6 9.57 -13.39 -12.82
CA LEU A 6 8.58 -13.15 -11.77
C LEU A 6 9.13 -13.53 -10.39
N LYS A 7 9.80 -14.69 -10.27
CA LYS A 7 10.42 -15.12 -9.01
C LYS A 7 11.51 -14.16 -8.54
N LEU A 8 12.37 -13.67 -9.44
CA LEU A 8 13.37 -12.65 -9.13
C LEU A 8 12.71 -11.36 -8.63
N TYR A 9 11.63 -10.91 -9.29
CA TYR A 9 10.91 -9.71 -8.89
C TYR A 9 10.22 -9.87 -7.55
N LYS A 10 9.65 -11.04 -7.25
CA LYS A 10 9.06 -11.32 -5.93
C LYS A 10 10.10 -11.32 -4.82
N ASN A 11 11.27 -11.92 -5.07
CA ASN A 11 12.24 -12.22 -4.02
C ASN A 11 13.30 -11.15 -3.80
N ASP A 12 13.69 -10.41 -4.83
CA ASP A 12 14.86 -9.53 -4.74
C ASP A 12 14.63 -8.13 -5.29
N LEU A 13 13.69 -7.94 -6.21
CA LEU A 13 13.48 -6.64 -6.89
C LEU A 13 12.16 -5.92 -6.54
N SER A 14 11.28 -6.54 -5.76
CA SER A 14 10.08 -5.89 -5.23
C SER A 14 10.47 -4.90 -4.14
N LEU A 15 10.07 -3.64 -4.29
CA LEU A 15 10.37 -2.57 -3.35
C LEU A 15 9.97 -2.93 -1.90
N PHE A 16 8.79 -3.54 -1.74
CA PHE A 16 8.30 -3.98 -0.43
C PHE A 16 9.22 -5.06 0.18
N HIS A 17 9.59 -6.06 -0.62
CA HIS A 17 10.45 -7.13 -0.15
C HIS A 17 11.86 -6.63 0.16
N THR A 18 12.46 -5.81 -0.71
CA THR A 18 13.77 -5.21 -0.48
C THR A 18 13.79 -4.35 0.78
N LEU A 19 12.75 -3.53 0.99
CA LEU A 19 12.60 -2.71 2.19
C LEU A 19 12.54 -3.59 3.44
N ILE A 20 11.62 -4.56 3.49
CA ILE A 20 11.43 -5.41 4.67
C ILE A 20 12.70 -6.23 4.98
N LYS A 21 13.32 -6.82 3.96
CA LYS A 21 14.52 -7.65 4.10
C LYS A 21 15.69 -6.86 4.68
N LYS A 22 15.82 -5.58 4.32
CA LYS A 22 16.89 -4.69 4.78
C LYS A 22 16.50 -3.86 6.02
N MET A 23 15.24 -3.91 6.45
CA MET A 23 14.75 -3.10 7.56
C MET A 23 15.34 -3.59 8.89
N LYS A 24 15.98 -2.69 9.64
CA LYS A 24 16.42 -2.99 11.00
C LYS A 24 15.26 -2.78 11.98
N TRP A 25 14.53 -3.86 12.26
CA TRP A 25 13.39 -3.86 13.20
C TRP A 25 13.74 -3.37 14.62
N THR A 26 15.02 -3.48 15.00
CA THR A 26 15.57 -2.94 16.26
C THR A 26 15.46 -1.41 16.36
N ASN A 27 15.23 -0.69 15.26
CA ASN A 27 15.02 0.75 15.28
C ASN A 27 13.55 1.12 15.56
N PHE A 28 12.63 0.17 15.38
CA PHE A 28 11.17 0.40 15.49
C PHE A 28 10.56 -0.18 16.76
N TYR A 29 11.26 -1.04 17.50
CA TYR A 29 10.66 -1.73 18.65
C TYR A 29 10.09 -0.74 19.69
N LYS A 30 10.76 0.40 19.91
CA LYS A 30 10.32 1.42 20.86
C LYS A 30 9.02 2.07 20.41
N SER A 31 8.95 2.51 19.16
CA SER A 31 7.79 3.20 18.60
C SER A 31 6.59 2.25 18.39
N ILE A 32 6.83 1.00 17.99
CA ILE A 32 5.78 -0.02 17.89
C ILE A 32 5.23 -0.35 19.28
N PHE A 33 6.10 -0.57 20.26
CA PHE A 33 5.68 -0.87 21.63
C PHE A 33 4.86 0.29 22.24
N THR A 34 5.31 1.53 22.07
CA THR A 34 4.57 2.70 22.58
C THR A 34 3.25 2.92 21.84
N LEU A 35 3.17 2.65 20.54
CA LEU A 35 1.92 2.68 19.79
C LEU A 35 0.92 1.63 20.30
N ILE A 36 1.35 0.39 20.49
CA ILE A 36 0.50 -0.69 21.02
C ILE A 36 0.02 -0.34 22.43
N LEU A 37 0.92 0.15 23.29
CA LEU A 37 0.57 0.59 24.65
C LEU A 37 -0.45 1.74 24.62
N SER A 38 -0.28 2.70 23.71
CA SER A 38 -1.21 3.82 23.55
C SER A 38 -2.61 3.35 23.13
N ILE A 39 -2.70 2.39 22.20
CA ILE A 39 -3.97 1.79 21.76
C ILE A 39 -4.63 1.04 22.91
N ALA A 40 -3.88 0.22 23.64
CA ALA A 40 -4.39 -0.52 24.80
C ALA A 40 -4.93 0.43 25.87
N LEU A 41 -4.22 1.53 26.13
CA LEU A 41 -4.60 2.54 27.11
C LEU A 41 -5.88 3.30 26.70
N ILE A 42 -6.06 3.60 25.39
CA ILE A 42 -7.32 4.15 24.86
C ILE A 42 -8.49 3.19 25.13
N ILE A 43 -8.31 1.89 24.86
CA ILE A 43 -9.37 0.88 25.05
C ILE A 43 -9.76 0.78 26.54
N ILE A 44 -8.77 0.73 27.44
CA ILE A 44 -9.00 0.63 28.89
C ILE A 44 -9.71 1.88 29.41
N LEU A 45 -9.20 3.08 29.08
CA LEU A 45 -9.79 4.34 29.53
C LEU A 45 -11.22 4.48 29.02
N LYS A 46 -11.48 4.15 27.76
CA LYS A 46 -12.83 4.23 27.17
C LYS A 46 -13.83 3.28 27.85
N ASN A 47 -13.39 2.11 28.28
CA ASN A 47 -14.25 1.09 28.89
C ASN A 47 -14.46 1.26 30.39
N GLN A 48 -13.48 1.80 31.13
CA GLN A 48 -13.56 1.90 32.59
C GLN A 48 -13.88 3.29 33.11
N ILE A 49 -13.55 4.35 32.36
CA ILE A 49 -13.65 5.72 32.86
C ILE A 49 -14.41 6.53 31.80
N GLN A 50 -15.70 6.82 32.05
CA GLN A 50 -16.50 7.76 31.24
C GLN A 50 -15.93 9.19 31.37
N SER A 51 -14.75 9.39 30.80
CA SER A 51 -13.87 10.48 31.16
C SER A 51 -13.30 11.11 29.89
N SER A 52 -13.29 12.44 29.89
CA SER A 52 -12.71 13.31 28.87
C SER A 52 -11.23 13.05 28.59
N TRP A 53 -10.57 12.25 29.44
CA TRP A 53 -9.18 11.81 29.30
C TRP A 53 -8.93 10.88 28.10
N GLY A 54 -9.98 10.28 27.52
CA GLY A 54 -9.85 9.57 26.24
C GLY A 54 -9.28 10.45 25.12
N ASN A 55 -9.56 11.75 25.14
CA ASN A 55 -9.03 12.70 24.15
C ASN A 55 -7.51 12.89 24.28
N ILE A 56 -6.97 12.89 25.51
CA ILE A 56 -5.52 13.01 25.77
C ILE A 56 -4.78 11.77 25.24
N SER A 57 -5.33 10.58 25.48
CA SER A 57 -4.75 9.33 24.96
C SER A 57 -4.73 9.27 23.42
N PHE A 58 -5.71 9.89 22.76
CA PHE A 58 -5.73 10.01 21.30
C PHE A 58 -4.65 10.98 20.77
N VAL A 59 -4.42 12.11 21.46
CA VAL A 59 -3.32 13.04 21.10
C VAL A 59 -1.96 12.36 21.25
N ILE A 60 -1.76 11.58 22.32
CA ILE A 60 -0.53 10.79 22.53
C ILE A 60 -0.33 9.78 21.39
N LEU A 61 -1.40 9.10 20.95
CA LEU A 61 -1.34 8.18 19.82
C LEU A 61 -0.89 8.88 18.53
N ILE A 62 -1.46 10.06 18.23
CA ILE A 62 -1.07 10.85 17.05
C ILE A 62 0.41 11.23 17.12
N LEU A 63 0.90 11.70 18.27
CA LEU A 63 2.31 12.06 18.45
C LEU A 63 3.24 10.87 18.19
N TRP A 64 2.92 9.70 18.76
CA TRP A 64 3.71 8.48 18.52
C TRP A 64 3.64 7.98 17.09
N TYR A 65 2.50 8.16 16.42
CA TYR A 65 2.36 7.85 15.01
C TYR A 65 3.26 8.74 14.13
N VAL A 66 3.38 10.03 14.44
CA VAL A 66 4.32 10.94 13.77
C VAL A 66 5.77 10.52 14.01
N VAL A 67 6.12 10.12 15.24
CA VAL A 67 7.46 9.59 15.55
C VAL A 67 7.76 8.33 14.75
N PHE A 68 6.81 7.39 14.67
CA PHE A 68 6.94 6.17 13.86
C PHE A 68 7.18 6.48 12.38
N PHE A 69 6.47 7.47 11.82
CA PHE A 69 6.71 7.91 10.44
C PHE A 69 8.10 8.49 10.23
N ARG A 70 8.59 9.30 11.18
CA ARG A 70 9.94 9.87 11.13
C ARG A 70 11.00 8.78 11.14
N GLU A 71 10.84 7.77 12.00
CA GLU A 71 11.74 6.60 12.04
C GLU A 71 11.68 5.79 10.74
N SER A 72 10.48 5.57 10.21
CA SER A 72 10.27 4.89 8.92
C SER A 72 10.98 5.61 7.78
N LYS A 73 10.88 6.94 7.73
CA LYS A 73 11.58 7.76 6.73
C LYS A 73 13.10 7.65 6.87
N ARG A 74 13.62 7.74 8.10
CA ARG A 74 15.07 7.62 8.37
C ARG A 74 15.61 6.26 7.96
N GLU A 75 14.90 5.18 8.25
CA GLU A 75 15.33 3.84 7.88
C GLU A 75 15.29 3.65 6.35
N ARG A 76 14.25 4.16 5.67
CA ARG A 76 14.20 4.16 4.21
C ARG A 76 15.42 4.89 3.61
N ASP A 77 15.76 6.06 4.14
CA ASP A 77 16.88 6.87 3.66
C ASP A 77 18.23 6.15 3.96
N ARG A 78 18.35 5.46 5.11
CA ARG A 78 19.48 4.58 5.43
C ARG A 78 19.66 3.47 4.41
N ILE A 79 18.58 2.77 4.06
CA ILE A 79 18.63 1.68 3.07
C ILE A 79 19.10 2.20 1.71
N ILE A 80 18.64 3.39 1.30
CA ILE A 80 19.07 4.01 0.03
C ILE A 80 20.56 4.38 0.08
N GLN A 81 21.01 5.07 1.14
CA GLN A 81 22.38 5.58 1.20
C GLN A 81 23.41 4.47 1.47
N ILE A 82 23.14 3.60 2.43
CA ILE A 82 24.09 2.60 2.92
C ILE A 82 23.94 1.29 2.14
N ASP A 83 22.74 0.70 2.16
CA ASP A 83 22.55 -0.67 1.65
C ASP A 83 22.41 -0.74 0.12
N ASN A 84 22.07 0.38 -0.54
CA ASN A 84 21.97 0.51 -1.99
C ASN A 84 23.10 1.39 -2.58
N GLY A 85 24.05 1.86 -1.76
CA GLY A 85 25.18 2.69 -2.22
C GLY A 85 24.75 4.02 -2.86
N GLY A 86 23.69 4.65 -2.35
CA GLY A 86 23.15 5.91 -2.87
C GLY A 86 22.23 5.75 -4.09
N LYS A 87 22.07 4.53 -4.62
CA LYS A 87 21.17 4.27 -5.75
C LYS A 87 19.71 4.25 -5.30
N SER A 88 18.85 4.84 -6.13
CA SER A 88 17.39 4.72 -5.96
C SER A 88 16.95 3.25 -6.10
N TYR A 89 15.81 2.88 -5.50
CA TYR A 89 15.23 1.53 -5.65
C TYR A 89 15.06 1.12 -7.11
N TYR A 90 14.70 2.09 -7.95
CA TYR A 90 14.58 1.88 -9.39
C TYR A 90 15.91 1.48 -10.03
N GLN A 91 16.99 2.20 -9.74
CA GLN A 91 18.32 1.87 -10.26
C GLN A 91 18.79 0.50 -9.77
N VAL A 92 18.58 0.17 -8.49
CA VAL A 92 18.88 -1.16 -7.94
C VAL A 92 18.10 -2.26 -8.67
N ARG A 93 16.84 -2.00 -8.99
CA ARG A 93 15.99 -2.93 -9.73
C ARG A 93 16.51 -3.17 -11.16
N ILE A 94 16.83 -2.10 -11.88
CA ILE A 94 17.39 -2.19 -13.24
C ILE A 94 18.75 -2.90 -13.23
N ASP A 95 19.64 -2.57 -12.30
CA ASP A 95 20.94 -3.25 -12.17
C ASP A 95 20.78 -4.74 -11.86
N GLY A 96 19.84 -5.10 -10.99
CA GLY A 96 19.50 -6.48 -10.67
C GLY A 96 18.95 -7.25 -11.88
N LEU A 97 18.08 -6.61 -12.66
CA LEU A 97 17.58 -7.16 -13.93
C LEU A 97 18.72 -7.37 -14.94
N LYS A 98 19.60 -6.38 -15.14
CA LYS A 98 20.78 -6.51 -16.02
C LYS A 98 21.67 -7.68 -15.61
N LYS A 99 21.97 -7.81 -14.32
CA LYS A 99 22.79 -8.90 -13.79
C LYS A 99 22.15 -10.27 -14.05
N PHE A 100 20.83 -10.37 -13.87
CA PHE A 100 20.09 -11.59 -14.14
C PHE A 100 20.12 -11.98 -15.62
N LEU A 101 19.88 -11.02 -16.53
CA LEU A 101 19.91 -11.27 -17.98
C LEU A 101 21.29 -11.75 -18.45
N ARG A 102 22.37 -11.10 -17.96
CA ARG A 102 23.76 -11.53 -18.22
C ARG A 102 24.02 -12.96 -17.72
N ASN A 103 23.57 -13.29 -16.52
CA ASN A 103 23.76 -14.64 -15.95
C ASN A 103 23.02 -15.73 -16.73
N GLU A 104 21.88 -15.40 -17.35
CA GLU A 104 21.10 -16.33 -18.17
C GLU A 104 21.54 -16.32 -19.65
N GLY A 105 22.65 -15.64 -19.98
CA GLY A 105 23.19 -15.59 -21.35
C GLY A 105 22.30 -14.83 -22.34
N ILE A 106 21.36 -14.04 -21.84
CA ILE A 106 20.62 -13.06 -22.64
C ILE A 106 21.49 -11.82 -22.68
N ASP A 107 22.53 -11.88 -23.52
CA ASP A 107 23.21 -10.66 -23.97
C ASP A 107 22.17 -9.72 -24.56
N THR A 108 22.41 -8.42 -24.46
CA THR A 108 21.47 -7.35 -24.79
C THR A 108 21.15 -7.21 -26.27
N ASP A 109 21.20 -8.33 -27.00
CA ASP A 109 20.61 -8.55 -28.31
C ASP A 109 19.15 -8.06 -28.30
N PRO A 110 18.86 -6.99 -29.07
CA PRO A 110 17.55 -6.39 -29.17
C PRO A 110 16.45 -7.41 -29.48
N GLN A 111 16.73 -8.42 -30.31
CA GLN A 111 15.73 -9.42 -30.72
C GLN A 111 15.35 -10.35 -29.57
N LYS A 112 16.32 -10.75 -28.73
CA LYS A 112 16.06 -11.60 -27.57
C LYS A 112 15.28 -10.85 -26.49
N ILE A 113 15.59 -9.57 -26.29
CA ILE A 113 14.85 -8.72 -25.36
C ILE A 113 13.41 -8.49 -25.85
N ASP A 114 13.19 -8.23 -27.15
CA ASP A 114 11.85 -8.06 -27.72
C ASP A 114 10.99 -9.32 -27.57
N LEU A 115 11.56 -10.50 -27.83
CA LEU A 115 10.89 -11.79 -27.60
C LEU A 115 10.54 -11.99 -26.12
N LEU A 116 11.42 -11.58 -25.21
CA LEU A 116 11.19 -11.67 -23.77
C LEU A 116 10.08 -10.72 -23.31
N ILE A 117 10.03 -9.49 -23.85
CA ILE A 117 8.96 -8.52 -23.60
C ILE A 117 7.63 -9.13 -24.03
N LYS A 118 7.52 -9.62 -25.28
CA LYS A 118 6.30 -10.25 -25.79
C LYS A 118 5.84 -11.44 -24.94
N MET A 119 6.79 -12.27 -24.49
CA MET A 119 6.49 -13.41 -23.62
C MET A 119 5.93 -12.94 -22.27
N VAL A 120 6.53 -11.91 -21.66
CA VAL A 120 6.09 -11.35 -20.38
C VAL A 120 4.72 -10.66 -20.50
N GLU A 121 4.48 -9.93 -21.59
CA GLU A 121 3.19 -9.28 -21.84
C GLU A 121 2.07 -10.29 -22.03
N LYS A 122 2.32 -11.38 -22.77
CA LYS A 122 1.35 -12.48 -22.88
C LYS A 122 0.99 -13.07 -21.52
N HIS A 123 1.98 -13.32 -20.65
CA HIS A 123 1.71 -13.82 -19.29
C HIS A 123 0.99 -12.77 -18.43
N SER A 124 1.24 -11.48 -18.65
CA SER A 124 0.47 -10.41 -17.99
C SER A 124 -0.99 -10.50 -18.37
N GLU A 125 -1.31 -10.65 -19.66
CA GLU A 125 -2.70 -10.75 -20.11
C GLU A 125 -3.42 -11.99 -19.57
N GLU A 126 -2.72 -13.11 -19.46
CA GLU A 126 -3.23 -14.36 -18.88
C GLU A 126 -3.54 -14.24 -17.38
N GLU A 127 -2.72 -13.50 -16.62
CA GLU A 127 -2.89 -13.24 -15.18
C GLU A 127 -3.86 -12.10 -14.88
N LYS A 128 -4.45 -11.48 -15.90
CA LYS A 128 -5.35 -10.33 -15.73
C LYS A 128 -6.66 -10.79 -15.07
N VAL A 129 -6.79 -10.50 -13.78
CA VAL A 129 -8.02 -10.79 -13.04
C VAL A 129 -9.14 -9.85 -13.55
N PRO A 130 -10.31 -10.38 -13.94
CA PRO A 130 -11.42 -9.57 -14.44
C PRO A 130 -11.88 -8.54 -13.39
N PHE A 131 -11.96 -7.28 -13.82
CA PHE A 131 -12.13 -6.08 -12.99
C PHE A 131 -13.51 -5.94 -12.30
N PHE A 132 -14.37 -6.95 -12.36
CA PHE A 132 -15.82 -6.79 -12.16
C PHE A 132 -16.30 -6.86 -10.71
N ILE A 133 -15.48 -7.28 -9.75
CA ILE A 133 -15.94 -7.49 -8.38
C ILE A 133 -15.11 -6.63 -7.44
N GLY A 134 -15.67 -5.50 -7.00
CA GLY A 134 -15.13 -4.83 -5.81
C GLY A 134 -15.48 -3.35 -5.69
N ARG A 135 -15.23 -2.55 -6.74
CA ARG A 135 -15.26 -1.08 -6.58
C ARG A 135 -16.66 -0.48 -6.81
N GLY A 136 -17.36 -0.89 -7.86
CA GLY A 136 -18.68 -0.35 -8.20
C GLY A 136 -19.81 -0.92 -7.35
N ILE A 137 -19.91 -2.25 -7.28
CA ILE A 137 -21.03 -2.96 -6.66
C ILE A 137 -21.21 -2.57 -5.17
N ILE A 138 -20.11 -2.48 -4.43
CA ILE A 138 -20.15 -2.11 -3.01
C ILE A 138 -20.65 -0.66 -2.83
N LEU A 139 -20.17 0.29 -3.64
CA LEU A 139 -20.63 1.68 -3.59
C LEU A 139 -22.10 1.82 -4.01
N THR A 140 -22.54 1.08 -5.03
CA THR A 140 -23.94 1.09 -5.51
C THR A 140 -24.91 0.55 -4.48
N ILE A 141 -24.49 -0.37 -3.60
CA ILE A 141 -25.32 -0.89 -2.50
C ILE A 141 -25.28 0.06 -1.29
N ILE A 142 -24.11 0.60 -0.95
CA ILE A 142 -23.92 1.42 0.25
C ILE A 142 -24.55 2.81 0.12
N ILE A 143 -24.44 3.45 -1.05
CA ILE A 143 -24.94 4.82 -1.25
C ILE A 143 -26.45 4.92 -0.95
N PRO A 144 -27.33 4.09 -1.53
CA PRO A 144 -28.77 4.15 -1.24
C PRO A 144 -29.11 3.92 0.24
N ILE A 145 -28.40 3.02 0.92
CA ILE A 145 -28.61 2.72 2.35
C ILE A 145 -28.26 3.95 3.20
N ILE A 146 -27.13 4.60 2.92
CA ILE A 146 -26.71 5.82 3.63
C ILE A 146 -27.70 6.94 3.36
N THR A 147 -28.09 7.17 2.10
CA THR A 147 -29.04 8.22 1.73
C THR A 147 -30.38 8.01 2.42
N ALA A 148 -30.96 6.81 2.36
CA ALA A 148 -32.24 6.50 3.00
C ALA A 148 -32.20 6.66 4.53
N THR A 149 -31.12 6.19 5.16
CA THR A 149 -30.93 6.31 6.61
C THR A 149 -30.78 7.78 7.01
N TYR A 150 -30.03 8.56 6.24
CA TYR A 150 -29.81 9.98 6.46
C TYR A 150 -31.08 10.79 6.34
N THR A 151 -31.87 10.59 5.27
CA THR A 151 -33.13 11.31 5.06
C THR A 151 -34.13 11.01 6.18
N ASN A 152 -34.16 9.76 6.67
CA ASN A 152 -35.06 9.35 7.75
C ASN A 152 -34.67 9.95 9.11
N ILE A 153 -33.36 10.02 9.41
CA ILE A 153 -32.86 10.65 10.65
C ILE A 153 -33.08 12.16 10.62
N LEU A 154 -32.79 12.83 9.50
CA LEU A 154 -33.07 14.26 9.35
C LEU A 154 -34.55 14.55 9.56
N ASN A 155 -35.45 13.84 8.87
CA ASN A 155 -36.89 14.13 8.98
C ASN A 155 -37.46 13.90 10.39
N LYS A 156 -36.77 13.15 11.26
CA LYS A 156 -37.29 12.73 12.58
C LYS A 156 -36.67 13.48 13.76
N TYR A 157 -35.56 14.19 13.58
CA TYR A 157 -34.78 14.78 14.69
C TYR A 157 -34.35 16.25 14.49
N ILE A 158 -34.87 16.98 13.48
CA ILE A 158 -34.60 18.42 13.29
C ILE A 158 -35.45 19.27 14.24
N ASP A 159 -35.19 19.18 15.54
CA ASP A 159 -35.70 20.17 16.50
C ASP A 159 -34.55 20.98 17.14
N ARG A 160 -33.29 20.54 17.01
CA ARG A 160 -32.12 21.18 17.62
C ARG A 160 -30.89 21.16 16.71
N LEU A 161 -30.25 22.31 16.57
CA LEU A 161 -29.07 22.53 15.71
C LEU A 161 -27.84 21.70 16.15
N GLU A 162 -27.69 21.45 17.45
CA GLU A 162 -26.62 20.59 18.00
C GLU A 162 -26.70 19.15 17.49
N THR A 163 -27.90 18.58 17.39
CA THR A 163 -28.13 17.22 16.89
C THR A 163 -27.76 17.11 15.41
N VAL A 164 -28.05 18.15 14.62
CA VAL A 164 -27.69 18.22 13.19
C VAL A 164 -26.18 18.24 13.01
N ILE A 165 -25.45 19.04 13.80
CA ILE A 165 -23.98 19.09 13.76
C ILE A 165 -23.37 17.74 14.12
N LEU A 166 -23.87 17.08 15.18
CA LEU A 166 -23.39 15.76 15.58
C LEU A 166 -23.59 14.71 14.49
N ILE A 167 -24.77 14.68 13.85
CA ILE A 167 -25.05 13.79 12.72
C ILE A 167 -24.07 14.05 11.56
N PHE A 168 -23.77 15.32 11.26
CA PHE A 168 -22.84 15.68 10.19
C PHE A 168 -21.41 15.19 10.46
N ILE A 169 -20.93 15.31 11.71
CA ILE A 169 -19.62 14.81 12.14
C ILE A 169 -19.56 13.27 12.00
N VAL A 170 -20.60 12.56 12.44
CA VAL A 170 -20.68 11.10 12.31
C VAL A 170 -20.69 10.67 10.84
N LEU A 171 -21.41 11.40 9.98
CA LEU A 171 -21.47 11.10 8.55
C LEU A 171 -20.11 11.31 7.86
N ILE A 172 -19.40 12.39 8.18
CA ILE A 172 -18.02 12.62 7.72
C ILE A 172 -17.10 11.49 8.19
N ALA A 173 -17.21 11.08 9.46
CA ALA A 173 -16.42 9.98 9.98
C ALA A 173 -16.69 8.65 9.23
N ILE A 174 -17.95 8.34 8.92
CA ILE A 174 -18.33 7.16 8.13
C ILE A 174 -17.74 7.23 6.71
N ILE A 175 -17.82 8.39 6.04
CA ILE A 175 -17.25 8.58 4.70
C ILE A 175 -15.73 8.38 4.74
N LEU A 176 -15.04 8.92 5.75
CA LEU A 176 -13.60 8.73 5.92
C LEU A 176 -13.24 7.26 6.16
N ILE A 177 -14.02 6.54 6.97
CA ILE A 177 -13.84 5.10 7.22
C ILE A 177 -14.03 4.31 5.93
N LEU A 178 -15.08 4.59 5.15
CA LEU A 178 -15.32 3.94 3.85
C LEU A 178 -14.17 4.23 2.87
N PHE A 179 -13.69 5.48 2.81
CA PHE A 179 -12.56 5.84 1.97
C PHE A 179 -11.28 5.09 2.37
N TYR A 180 -11.00 4.98 3.67
CA TYR A 180 -9.87 4.22 4.18
C TYR A 180 -10.00 2.73 3.87
N TYR A 181 -11.20 2.16 4.05
CA TYR A 181 -11.50 0.78 3.69
C TYR A 181 -11.27 0.52 2.19
N VAL A 182 -11.79 1.36 1.30
CA VAL A 182 -11.58 1.26 -0.16
C VAL A 182 -10.09 1.35 -0.51
N SER A 183 -9.36 2.24 0.16
CA SER A 183 -7.92 2.43 -0.06
C SER A 183 -7.11 1.21 0.38
N ILE A 184 -7.42 0.64 1.54
CA ILE A 184 -6.81 -0.60 2.02
C ILE A 184 -7.18 -1.75 1.09
N PHE A 185 -8.47 -1.92 0.77
CA PHE A 185 -8.92 -2.99 -0.11
C PHE A 185 -8.24 -2.91 -1.48
N LYS A 186 -8.09 -1.70 -2.04
CA LYS A 186 -7.33 -1.48 -3.26
C LYS A 186 -5.88 -1.94 -3.11
N PHE A 187 -5.21 -1.58 -2.02
CA PHE A 187 -3.85 -2.03 -1.74
C PHE A 187 -3.75 -3.56 -1.68
N PHE A 188 -4.67 -4.22 -0.95
CA PHE A 188 -4.70 -5.68 -0.87
C PHE A 188 -5.01 -6.33 -2.22
N TYR A 189 -5.98 -5.80 -2.98
CA TYR A 189 -6.33 -6.31 -4.29
C TYR A 189 -5.16 -6.16 -5.27
N ASP A 190 -4.52 -5.00 -5.32
CA ASP A 190 -3.43 -4.71 -6.24
C ASP A 190 -2.16 -5.53 -5.89
N GLU A 191 -1.87 -5.80 -4.60
CA GLU A 191 -0.68 -6.54 -4.17
C GLU A 191 -0.87 -8.07 -4.13
N PHE A 192 -2.04 -8.57 -3.71
CA PHE A 192 -2.27 -10.01 -3.52
C PHE A 192 -3.05 -10.65 -4.66
N ILE A 193 -4.10 -10.00 -5.17
CA ILE A 193 -4.96 -10.57 -6.21
C ILE A 193 -4.40 -10.27 -7.60
N ASN A 194 -3.97 -9.03 -7.83
CA ASN A 194 -3.47 -8.54 -9.11
C ASN A 194 -1.93 -8.37 -9.12
N GLY A 195 -1.26 -8.85 -8.07
CA GLY A 195 0.17 -8.59 -7.84
C GLY A 195 1.04 -9.15 -8.95
N ASP A 196 0.72 -10.33 -9.46
CA ASP A 196 1.52 -10.98 -10.52
C ASP A 196 1.31 -10.30 -11.87
N TYR A 197 0.07 -9.93 -12.21
CA TYR A 197 -0.23 -9.06 -13.36
C TYR A 197 0.57 -7.75 -13.33
N GLN A 198 0.57 -7.03 -12.21
CA GLN A 198 1.28 -5.76 -12.07
C GLN A 198 2.81 -5.94 -12.12
N ARG A 199 3.32 -7.03 -11.54
CA ARG A 199 4.75 -7.37 -11.60
C ARG A 199 5.18 -7.71 -13.03
N TYR A 200 4.39 -8.47 -13.79
CA TYR A 200 4.67 -8.72 -15.20
C TYR A 200 4.67 -7.44 -16.04
N LYS A 201 3.74 -6.51 -15.81
CA LYS A 201 3.79 -5.19 -16.45
C LYS A 201 5.05 -4.39 -16.11
N THR A 202 5.46 -4.45 -14.84
CA THR A 202 6.68 -3.77 -14.39
C THR A 202 7.92 -4.38 -15.06
N ILE A 203 8.00 -5.72 -15.14
CA ILE A 203 9.09 -6.42 -15.84
C ILE A 203 9.15 -6.00 -17.31
N ALA A 204 8.02 -5.97 -18.02
CA ALA A 204 7.98 -5.57 -19.43
C ALA A 204 8.48 -4.13 -19.62
N ASN A 205 8.08 -3.21 -18.74
CA ASN A 205 8.53 -1.81 -18.81
C ASN A 205 10.03 -1.66 -18.51
N ASP A 206 10.52 -2.35 -17.48
CA ASP A 206 11.95 -2.33 -17.15
C ASP A 206 12.79 -2.97 -18.29
N LEU A 207 12.30 -4.04 -18.93
CA LEU A 207 12.94 -4.63 -20.12
C LEU A 207 12.95 -3.70 -21.33
N ARG A 208 11.86 -2.96 -21.57
CA ARG A 208 11.81 -1.92 -22.62
C ARG A 208 12.82 -0.83 -22.37
N GLU A 209 12.96 -0.38 -21.13
CA GLU A 209 13.97 0.64 -20.82
C GLU A 209 15.38 0.15 -21.12
N LEU A 210 15.68 -1.11 -20.81
CA LEU A 210 16.95 -1.73 -21.16
C LEU A 210 17.17 -1.78 -22.67
N TYR A 211 16.13 -2.14 -23.42
CA TYR A 211 16.15 -2.13 -24.88
C TYR A 211 16.44 -0.74 -25.46
N PHE A 212 15.75 0.30 -24.99
CA PHE A 212 15.85 1.66 -25.53
C PHE A 212 17.06 2.47 -25.05
N LYS A 213 17.71 2.08 -23.95
CA LYS A 213 18.93 2.75 -23.46
C LYS A 213 20.23 2.18 -24.04
N GLU A 214 20.19 0.98 -24.61
CA GLU A 214 21.39 0.33 -25.18
C GLU A 214 21.40 0.31 -26.72
N VAL A 215 20.29 0.67 -27.38
CA VAL A 215 20.20 1.01 -28.81
C VAL A 215 20.38 2.51 -28.99
#